data_AF-A0DCF7-F1
#
_entry.id   AF-A0DCF7-F1
#
_cell.length_a   1.000
_cell.length_b   1.000
_cell.length_c   1.000
_cell.angle_alpha   90.00
_cell.angle_beta   90.00
_cell.angle_gamma   90.00
#
_symmetry.space_group_name_H-M   'P 1'
#
loop_
_entity.id
_entity.type
_entity.pdbx_description
1 polymer ?
#
loop_
_entity_poly.entity_id
_entity_poly.type
_entity_poly.pdbx_seq_one_letter_code
_entity_poly.pdbx_strand_id
1 'polypeptide(L)'
;MIKWFCILIFIENFEEIEEEINKKKIYFGSTVRIEHQSSEYFLHSHLVSYGSGSGQQSVTGMQADHDYNSLWTIKECHNQPLKKYDDQIKCGDCIRLEHMLTNRNLHSHPHQAPFTGNQEVSAYGDNGNGDASDDWIVECADNKNGDPFQASMWFYLKHKLTSKYLRSNKKDNFNQRNCGYHCPIEGQLEISAQSTKNADAKWKIYSGLFYQQPQQIDDDYDQDGRHCNTYGQCDDIDDDEFETVIQKDL
;
A
#
# COMPACT_ATOMS: atom_id res chain seq x y z
N MET A 1 -10.25 -39.43 5.65
CA MET A 1 -10.69 -38.85 4.37
C MET A 1 -11.15 -37.39 4.51
N ILE A 2 -11.97 -37.00 5.50
CA ILE A 2 -12.51 -35.62 5.63
C ILE A 2 -11.42 -34.55 5.88
N LYS A 3 -10.38 -34.83 6.70
CA LYS A 3 -9.32 -33.84 6.98
C LYS A 3 -8.48 -33.43 5.77
N TRP A 4 -8.24 -34.33 4.83
CA TRP A 4 -7.47 -34.03 3.61
C TRP A 4 -8.29 -33.24 2.59
N PHE A 5 -9.60 -33.53 2.52
CA PHE A 5 -10.51 -32.81 1.63
C PHE A 5 -10.71 -31.35 2.07
N CYS A 6 -10.80 -31.08 3.38
CA CYS A 6 -10.85 -29.70 3.88
C CYS A 6 -9.55 -28.94 3.59
N ILE A 7 -8.38 -29.56 3.80
CA ILE A 7 -7.09 -28.90 3.53
C ILE A 7 -6.95 -28.52 2.05
N LEU A 8 -7.37 -29.39 1.13
CA LEU A 8 -7.37 -29.09 -0.31
C LEU A 8 -8.31 -27.93 -0.65
N ILE A 9 -9.55 -27.93 -0.13
CA ILE A 9 -10.51 -26.83 -0.34
C ILE A 9 -9.99 -25.51 0.25
N PHE A 10 -9.33 -25.53 1.41
CA PHE A 10 -8.76 -24.33 2.03
C PHE A 10 -7.55 -23.77 1.24
N ILE A 11 -6.75 -24.62 0.61
CA ILE A 11 -5.62 -24.20 -0.23
C ILE A 11 -6.13 -23.59 -1.54
N GLU A 12 -7.09 -24.25 -2.21
CA GLU A 12 -7.70 -23.75 -3.46
C GLU A 12 -8.35 -22.37 -3.27
N ASN A 13 -9.07 -22.16 -2.15
CA ASN A 13 -9.67 -20.86 -1.83
C ASN A 13 -8.62 -19.75 -1.56
N PHE A 14 -7.44 -20.10 -1.05
CA PHE A 14 -6.41 -19.10 -0.74
C PHE A 14 -5.70 -18.63 -2.02
N GLU A 15 -5.37 -19.55 -2.93
CA GLU A 15 -4.77 -19.21 -4.23
C GLU A 15 -5.69 -18.32 -5.07
N GLU A 16 -7.00 -18.57 -5.07
CA GLU A 16 -7.97 -17.76 -5.80
C GLU A 16 -8.04 -16.31 -5.27
N ILE A 17 -8.02 -16.12 -3.94
CA ILE A 17 -8.02 -14.79 -3.33
C ILE A 17 -6.74 -14.03 -3.68
N GLU A 18 -5.57 -14.68 -3.63
CA GLU A 18 -4.31 -14.04 -3.98
C GLU A 18 -4.30 -13.63 -5.47
N GLU A 19 -4.83 -14.48 -6.35
CA GLU A 19 -4.95 -14.16 -7.77
C GLU A 19 -5.83 -12.92 -8.02
N GLU A 20 -6.94 -12.80 -7.30
CA GLU A 20 -7.83 -11.64 -7.40
C GLU A 20 -7.21 -10.36 -6.85
N ILE A 21 -6.43 -10.43 -5.77
CA ILE A 21 -5.64 -9.29 -5.26
C ILE A 21 -4.59 -8.90 -6.29
N ASN A 22 -3.87 -9.86 -6.85
CA ASN A 22 -2.77 -9.65 -7.80
C ASN A 22 -3.23 -8.89 -9.07
N LYS A 23 -4.50 -9.02 -9.46
CA LYS A 23 -5.12 -8.29 -10.58
C LYS A 23 -5.55 -6.85 -10.24
N LYS A 24 -5.57 -6.46 -8.95
CA LYS A 24 -6.04 -5.12 -8.55
C LYS A 24 -5.06 -4.04 -8.97
N LYS A 25 -5.60 -3.07 -9.70
CA LYS A 25 -4.96 -1.75 -9.92
C LYS A 25 -4.98 -0.96 -8.62
N ILE A 26 -3.92 -0.21 -8.36
CA ILE A 26 -3.80 0.60 -7.15
C ILE A 26 -4.17 2.05 -7.48
N TYR A 27 -5.04 2.64 -6.66
CA TYR A 27 -5.50 4.02 -6.78
C TYR A 27 -5.07 4.84 -5.57
N PHE A 28 -4.95 6.15 -5.74
CA PHE A 28 -4.73 7.06 -4.61
C PHE A 28 -5.86 6.91 -3.58
N GLY A 29 -5.51 7.05 -2.30
CA GLY A 29 -6.36 6.80 -1.15
C GLY A 29 -6.49 5.33 -0.74
N SER A 30 -6.05 4.37 -1.57
CA SER A 30 -6.08 2.95 -1.18
C SER A 30 -5.22 2.72 0.07
N THR A 31 -5.70 1.88 0.98
CA THR A 31 -4.94 1.46 2.17
C THR A 31 -4.34 0.09 1.93
N VAL A 32 -3.03 -0.05 2.09
CA VAL A 32 -2.28 -1.26 1.69
C VAL A 32 -1.40 -1.80 2.82
N ARG A 33 -1.14 -3.11 2.77
CA ARG A 33 -0.01 -3.76 3.42
C ARG A 33 1.07 -4.00 2.38
N ILE A 34 2.29 -3.61 2.72
CA ILE A 34 3.45 -3.70 1.83
C ILE A 34 4.41 -4.74 2.42
N GLU A 35 4.68 -5.80 1.67
CA GLU A 35 5.54 -6.90 2.08
C GLU A 35 6.92 -6.78 1.45
N HIS A 36 7.96 -7.01 2.26
CA HIS A 36 9.34 -7.09 1.80
C HIS A 36 9.63 -8.47 1.17
N GLN A 37 10.14 -8.49 -0.07
CA GLN A 37 10.31 -9.71 -0.85
C GLN A 37 11.12 -10.80 -0.13
N SER A 38 12.29 -10.45 0.40
CA SER A 38 13.24 -11.46 0.89
C SER A 38 12.91 -11.94 2.31
N SER A 39 12.20 -11.12 3.09
CA SER A 39 11.91 -11.44 4.48
C SER A 39 10.49 -11.92 4.73
N GLU A 40 9.52 -11.55 3.87
CA GLU A 40 8.07 -11.74 4.11
C GLU A 40 7.60 -10.96 5.34
N TYR A 41 8.25 -9.81 5.61
CA TYR A 41 7.87 -8.92 6.71
C TYR A 41 7.16 -7.70 6.12
N PHE A 42 6.16 -7.20 6.84
CA PHE A 42 5.36 -6.07 6.44
C PHE A 42 5.93 -4.77 6.97
N LEU A 43 5.86 -3.72 6.14
CA LEU A 43 6.15 -2.35 6.57
C LEU A 43 5.20 -1.98 7.71
N HIS A 44 5.75 -1.56 8.84
CA HIS A 44 5.02 -1.45 10.10
C HIS A 44 5.47 -0.21 10.90
N SER A 45 4.56 0.38 11.69
CA SER A 45 4.90 1.44 12.65
C SER A 45 4.02 1.36 13.90
N HIS A 46 4.37 2.08 14.97
CA HIS A 46 3.70 1.98 16.28
C HIS A 46 4.04 3.17 17.17
N LEU A 47 3.49 3.25 18.38
CA LEU A 47 3.78 4.31 19.35
C LEU A 47 5.12 4.11 20.10
N VAL A 48 6.16 3.70 19.40
CA VAL A 48 7.55 3.65 19.89
C VAL A 48 8.37 4.62 19.04
N SER A 49 9.27 5.36 19.68
CA SER A 49 10.22 6.25 19.00
C SER A 49 11.62 5.68 19.06
N TYR A 50 12.46 6.02 18.08
CA TYR A 50 13.89 5.71 18.16
C TYR A 50 14.53 6.44 19.35
N GLY A 51 15.44 5.74 20.06
CA GLY A 51 16.26 6.35 21.11
C GLY A 51 17.54 7.04 20.57
N SER A 52 17.78 6.94 19.28
CA SER A 52 18.91 7.52 18.55
C SER A 52 18.42 8.21 17.27
N GLY A 53 19.36 8.71 16.45
CA GLY A 53 19.02 9.34 15.18
C GLY A 53 18.18 10.60 15.38
N SER A 54 17.00 10.66 14.77
CA SER A 54 16.11 11.82 14.88
C SER A 54 15.23 11.81 16.14
N GLY A 55 15.10 10.67 16.82
CA GLY A 55 14.15 10.50 17.91
C GLY A 55 12.67 10.41 17.49
N GLN A 56 12.38 10.33 16.18
CA GLN A 56 11.02 10.21 15.64
C GLN A 56 10.43 8.81 15.84
N GLN A 57 9.14 8.66 15.53
CA GLN A 57 8.43 7.38 15.63
C GLN A 57 9.10 6.33 14.72
N SER A 58 9.31 5.13 15.26
CA SER A 58 10.02 4.07 14.55
C SER A 58 9.17 3.43 13.46
N VAL A 59 9.84 3.07 12.36
CA VAL A 59 9.30 2.20 11.31
C VAL A 59 10.12 0.92 11.30
N THR A 60 9.42 -0.21 11.23
CA THR A 60 10.00 -1.54 11.38
C THR A 60 9.39 -2.51 10.38
N GLY A 61 10.01 -3.67 10.22
CA GLY A 61 9.41 -4.83 9.57
C GLY A 61 8.76 -5.71 10.63
N MET A 62 7.50 -6.09 10.43
CA MET A 62 6.76 -7.00 11.33
C MET A 62 6.32 -8.26 10.59
N GLN A 63 6.44 -9.44 11.22
CA GLN A 63 6.07 -10.71 10.57
C GLN A 63 4.55 -10.96 10.55
N ALA A 64 3.78 -10.28 11.40
CA ALA A 64 2.33 -10.49 11.50
C ALA A 64 1.58 -9.84 10.32
N ASP A 65 1.02 -10.68 9.45
CA ASP A 65 0.24 -10.31 8.25
C ASP A 65 -1.12 -9.65 8.55
N HIS A 66 -1.66 -9.86 9.74
CA HIS A 66 -2.96 -9.35 10.19
C HIS A 66 -2.86 -8.14 11.14
N ASP A 67 -1.65 -7.64 11.42
CA ASP A 67 -1.49 -6.44 12.25
C ASP A 67 -2.05 -5.20 11.52
N TYR A 68 -2.85 -4.42 12.23
CA TYR A 68 -3.40 -3.15 11.72
C TYR A 68 -2.34 -2.06 11.67
N ASN A 69 -1.26 -2.17 12.46
CA ASN A 69 -0.08 -1.30 12.40
C ASN A 69 0.77 -1.50 11.12
N SER A 70 0.38 -2.43 10.26
CA SER A 70 0.99 -2.64 8.94
C SER A 70 0.19 -1.99 7.80
N LEU A 71 -0.85 -1.21 8.11
CA LEU A 71 -1.71 -0.55 7.13
C LEU A 71 -1.25 0.88 6.83
N TRP A 72 -1.06 1.17 5.54
CA TRP A 72 -0.60 2.46 5.03
C TRP A 72 -1.53 2.98 3.94
N THR A 73 -2.03 4.21 4.10
CA THR A 73 -2.85 4.89 3.09
C THR A 73 -1.94 5.60 2.10
N ILE A 74 -2.14 5.33 0.81
CA ILE A 74 -1.35 5.96 -0.26
C ILE A 74 -1.95 7.32 -0.60
N LYS A 75 -1.12 8.38 -0.54
CA LYS A 75 -1.53 9.76 -0.82
C LYS A 75 -0.68 10.37 -1.91
N GLU A 76 -1.15 11.48 -2.47
CA GLU A 76 -0.36 12.33 -3.34
C GLU A 76 0.89 12.87 -2.64
N CYS A 77 1.91 13.22 -3.45
CA CYS A 77 3.10 13.88 -2.93
C CYS A 77 2.82 15.22 -2.25
N HIS A 78 3.73 15.63 -1.38
CA HIS A 78 3.63 16.86 -0.61
C HIS A 78 3.35 18.08 -1.51
N ASN A 79 2.40 18.91 -1.08
CA ASN A 79 1.90 20.07 -1.81
C ASN A 79 1.40 19.79 -3.24
N GLN A 80 1.01 18.56 -3.55
CA GLN A 80 0.26 18.25 -4.78
C GLN A 80 -1.24 18.36 -4.54
N PRO A 81 -2.04 18.67 -5.59
CA PRO A 81 -3.49 18.63 -5.49
C PRO A 81 -3.98 17.25 -5.05
N LEU A 82 -5.01 17.24 -4.20
CA LEU A 82 -5.66 16.00 -3.77
C LEU A 82 -6.09 15.18 -4.98
N LYS A 83 -5.75 13.88 -4.94
CA LYS A 83 -6.16 12.91 -5.93
C LYS A 83 -7.55 12.37 -5.59
N LYS A 84 -8.34 12.09 -6.63
CA LYS A 84 -9.67 11.49 -6.51
C LYS A 84 -9.55 9.98 -6.35
N TYR A 85 -10.64 9.34 -5.94
CA TYR A 85 -10.70 7.89 -5.74
C TYR A 85 -10.52 7.07 -7.04
N ASP A 86 -10.72 7.70 -8.20
CA ASP A 86 -10.54 7.12 -9.54
C ASP A 86 -9.18 7.46 -10.18
N ASP A 87 -8.33 8.22 -9.49
CA ASP A 87 -6.96 8.49 -9.94
C ASP A 87 -6.07 7.25 -9.70
N GLN A 88 -5.78 6.52 -10.78
CA GLN A 88 -4.92 5.35 -10.72
C GLN A 88 -3.45 5.74 -10.56
N ILE A 89 -2.73 5.07 -9.66
CA ILE A 89 -1.28 5.18 -9.53
C ILE A 89 -0.59 4.51 -10.72
N LYS A 90 0.45 5.15 -11.23
CA LYS A 90 1.31 4.65 -12.29
C LYS A 90 2.73 4.45 -11.78
N CYS A 91 3.46 3.55 -12.42
CA CYS A 91 4.90 3.43 -12.22
C CYS A 91 5.59 4.79 -12.48
N GLY A 92 6.49 5.18 -11.60
CA GLY A 92 7.16 6.48 -11.61
C GLY A 92 6.38 7.61 -10.92
N ASP A 93 5.15 7.37 -10.46
CA ASP A 93 4.42 8.36 -9.68
C ASP A 93 5.07 8.59 -8.32
N CYS A 94 4.86 9.82 -7.86
CA CYS A 94 5.26 10.30 -6.55
C CYS A 94 4.09 10.13 -5.58
N ILE A 95 4.35 9.46 -4.45
CA ILE A 95 3.37 9.19 -3.39
C ILE A 95 3.89 9.57 -2.01
N ARG A 96 2.98 9.67 -1.04
CA ARG A 96 3.25 9.55 0.40
C ARG A 96 2.54 8.31 0.95
N LEU A 97 3.07 7.75 2.02
CA LEU A 97 2.46 6.63 2.74
C LEU A 97 2.11 7.08 4.15
N GLU A 98 0.83 7.22 4.46
CA GLU A 98 0.35 7.60 5.79
C GLU A 98 0.00 6.36 6.60
N HIS A 99 0.65 6.17 7.74
CA HIS A 99 0.36 5.07 8.67
C HIS A 99 -1.03 5.24 9.27
N MET A 100 -1.92 4.26 9.05
CA MET A 100 -3.35 4.39 9.34
C MET A 100 -3.66 4.70 10.81
N LEU A 101 -2.92 4.09 11.76
CA LEU A 101 -3.25 4.21 13.18
C LEU A 101 -2.64 5.43 13.86
N THR A 102 -1.54 5.97 13.33
CA THR A 102 -0.85 7.13 13.95
C THR A 102 -0.97 8.40 13.12
N ASN A 103 -1.54 8.32 11.91
CA ASN A 103 -1.65 9.41 10.93
C ASN A 103 -0.31 10.11 10.68
N ARG A 104 0.79 9.35 10.71
CA ARG A 104 2.14 9.84 10.41
C ARG A 104 2.59 9.33 9.05
N ASN A 105 3.37 10.12 8.34
CA ASN A 105 3.88 9.76 7.03
C ASN A 105 5.18 8.98 7.13
N LEU A 106 5.37 7.99 6.24
CA LEU A 106 6.66 7.37 6.01
C LEU A 106 7.66 8.43 5.55
N HIS A 107 8.72 8.62 6.32
CA HIS A 107 9.61 9.75 6.21
C HIS A 107 11.06 9.29 6.16
N SER A 108 11.91 10.04 5.48
CA SER A 108 13.35 9.80 5.53
C SER A 108 14.17 11.07 5.37
N HIS A 109 15.33 11.10 6.01
CA HIS A 109 16.15 12.31 6.14
C HIS A 109 17.61 11.95 6.44
N PRO A 110 18.55 12.89 6.42
CA PRO A 110 19.98 12.64 6.63
C PRO A 110 20.41 12.22 8.06
N HIS A 111 19.60 11.43 8.77
CA HIS A 111 19.96 10.76 10.02
C HIS A 111 20.41 9.32 9.78
N GLN A 112 21.19 8.78 10.70
CA GLN A 112 21.60 7.37 10.68
C GLN A 112 20.52 6.49 11.31
N ALA A 113 20.19 5.39 10.65
CA ALA A 113 19.33 4.33 11.15
C ALA A 113 19.95 3.70 12.41
N PRO A 114 19.13 3.26 13.37
CA PRO A 114 19.57 2.91 14.72
C PRO A 114 20.50 1.68 14.79
N PHE A 115 20.46 0.77 13.82
CA PHE A 115 21.28 -0.45 13.84
C PHE A 115 22.34 -0.46 12.73
N THR A 116 21.95 -0.29 11.47
CA THR A 116 22.87 -0.48 10.33
C THR A 116 23.70 0.76 9.99
N GLY A 117 23.30 1.94 10.48
CA GLY A 117 23.90 3.22 10.08
C GLY A 117 23.56 3.66 8.65
N ASN A 118 22.64 2.95 7.97
CA ASN A 118 22.00 3.42 6.74
C ASN A 118 21.21 4.72 6.99
N GLN A 119 20.51 5.24 5.98
CA GLN A 119 19.64 6.39 6.23
C GLN A 119 18.42 5.97 7.06
N GLU A 120 18.11 6.74 8.09
CA GLU A 120 16.95 6.52 8.94
C GLU A 120 15.66 6.65 8.12
N VAL A 121 14.72 5.74 8.36
CA VAL A 121 13.34 5.83 7.93
C VAL A 121 12.47 5.82 9.17
N SER A 122 11.55 6.78 9.26
CA SER A 122 10.73 7.03 10.44
C SER A 122 9.29 7.30 10.04
N ALA A 123 8.41 7.42 11.02
CA ALA A 123 7.07 7.95 10.83
C ALA A 123 7.03 9.38 11.39
N TYR A 124 6.72 10.36 10.56
CA TYR A 124 6.82 11.79 10.89
C TYR A 124 5.50 12.53 10.62
N GLY A 125 5.41 13.75 11.15
CA GLY A 125 4.26 14.60 10.93
C GLY A 125 3.08 14.25 11.84
N ASP A 126 1.91 14.77 11.53
CA ASP A 126 0.67 14.56 12.30
C ASP A 126 -0.56 14.76 11.43
N ASN A 127 -1.58 13.93 11.61
CA ASN A 127 -2.83 13.94 10.84
C ASN A 127 -2.60 13.97 9.31
N GLY A 128 -1.62 13.19 8.84
CA GLY A 128 -1.22 13.10 7.45
C GLY A 128 -0.49 14.33 6.90
N ASN A 129 -0.23 15.35 7.74
CA ASN A 129 0.59 16.50 7.40
C ASN A 129 2.05 16.20 7.67
N GLY A 130 2.93 16.68 6.80
CA GLY A 130 4.38 16.58 6.96
C GLY A 130 5.07 17.45 5.91
N ASP A 131 6.16 16.99 5.31
CA ASP A 131 6.97 17.78 4.38
C ASP A 131 7.46 16.99 3.16
N ALA A 132 8.30 17.60 2.33
CA ALA A 132 8.81 17.00 1.10
C ALA A 132 9.68 15.74 1.31
N SER A 133 10.09 15.47 2.55
CA SER A 133 10.85 14.27 2.95
C SER A 133 9.92 13.07 3.23
N ASP A 134 8.61 13.25 3.05
CA ASP A 134 7.62 12.18 3.03
C ASP A 134 7.42 11.61 1.61
N ASP A 135 8.01 12.23 0.58
CA ASP A 135 7.80 11.87 -0.82
C ASP A 135 8.63 10.65 -1.25
N TRP A 136 7.95 9.64 -1.79
CA TRP A 136 8.53 8.43 -2.35
C TRP A 136 8.10 8.24 -3.81
N ILE A 137 9.03 7.81 -4.67
CA ILE A 137 8.74 7.44 -6.06
C ILE A 137 8.52 5.92 -6.12
N VAL A 138 7.40 5.51 -6.73
CA VAL A 138 7.08 4.10 -6.99
C VAL A 138 7.83 3.64 -8.24
N GLU A 139 8.97 2.99 -8.07
CA GLU A 139 9.71 2.41 -9.20
C GLU A 139 9.33 0.94 -9.38
N CYS A 140 8.50 0.62 -10.37
CA CYS A 140 8.18 -0.76 -10.71
C CYS A 140 9.42 -1.51 -11.22
N ALA A 141 9.57 -2.78 -10.87
CA ALA A 141 10.77 -3.55 -11.18
C ALA A 141 10.88 -3.91 -12.67
N ASP A 142 9.76 -4.34 -13.26
CA ASP A 142 9.70 -4.94 -14.60
C ASP A 142 8.76 -4.17 -15.55
N ASN A 143 8.33 -2.96 -15.16
CA ASN A 143 7.39 -2.10 -15.90
C ASN A 143 7.99 -0.70 -16.13
N LYS A 144 7.49 0.00 -17.14
CA LYS A 144 7.98 1.34 -17.52
C LYS A 144 7.22 2.43 -16.76
N ASN A 145 7.85 3.60 -16.61
CA ASN A 145 7.15 4.76 -16.06
C ASN A 145 5.91 5.10 -16.90
N GLY A 146 4.80 5.38 -16.22
CA GLY A 146 3.49 5.59 -16.83
C GLY A 146 2.61 4.34 -16.90
N ASP A 147 3.18 3.14 -16.73
CA ASP A 147 2.38 1.91 -16.72
C ASP A 147 1.46 1.85 -15.47
N PRO A 148 0.24 1.33 -15.59
CA PRO A 148 -0.67 1.03 -14.49
C PRO A 148 0.00 0.28 -13.33
N PHE A 149 0.08 0.86 -12.12
CA PHE A 149 0.59 0.15 -10.94
C PHE A 149 -0.46 -0.83 -10.41
N GLN A 150 -0.05 -2.08 -10.18
CA GLN A 150 -0.91 -3.20 -9.77
C GLN A 150 -0.30 -3.92 -8.58
N ALA A 151 -1.14 -4.59 -7.78
CA ALA A 151 -0.69 -5.25 -6.56
C ALA A 151 0.32 -6.39 -6.81
N SER A 152 0.19 -7.10 -7.94
CA SER A 152 1.10 -8.16 -8.35
C SER A 152 2.53 -7.69 -8.64
N MET A 153 2.74 -6.40 -8.86
CA MET A 153 4.03 -5.87 -9.27
C MET A 153 5.01 -5.82 -8.11
N TRP A 154 6.21 -6.32 -8.34
CA TRP A 154 7.35 -5.97 -7.50
C TRP A 154 7.77 -4.53 -7.79
N PHE A 155 8.05 -3.76 -6.74
CA PHE A 155 8.44 -2.37 -6.85
C PHE A 155 9.49 -1.99 -5.80
N TYR A 156 10.02 -0.79 -5.97
CA TYR A 156 10.95 -0.15 -5.04
C TYR A 156 10.36 1.21 -4.66
N LEU A 157 10.51 1.59 -3.40
CA LEU A 157 10.19 2.93 -2.92
C LEU A 157 11.47 3.74 -2.84
N LYS A 158 11.63 4.70 -3.74
CA LYS A 158 12.79 5.60 -3.76
C LYS A 158 12.43 6.91 -3.09
N HIS A 159 13.08 7.21 -1.98
CA HIS A 159 12.93 8.49 -1.32
C HIS A 159 13.34 9.61 -2.27
N LYS A 160 12.42 10.54 -2.57
CA LYS A 160 12.57 11.50 -3.65
C LYS A 160 13.75 12.44 -3.45
N LEU A 161 13.94 12.95 -2.23
CA LEU A 161 14.98 13.94 -1.95
C LEU A 161 16.38 13.34 -1.91
N THR A 162 16.54 12.15 -1.31
CA THR A 162 17.87 11.55 -1.13
C THR A 162 18.21 10.48 -2.17
N SER A 163 17.26 10.12 -3.04
CA SER A 163 17.39 9.05 -4.04
C SER A 163 17.75 7.67 -3.47
N LYS A 164 17.55 7.46 -2.16
CA LYS A 164 17.78 6.18 -1.49
C LYS A 164 16.52 5.32 -1.51
N TYR A 165 16.69 4.01 -1.55
CA TYR A 165 15.61 3.04 -1.61
C TYR A 165 15.29 2.49 -0.22
N LEU A 166 13.99 2.44 0.10
CA LEU A 166 13.47 1.76 1.28
C LEU A 166 13.93 0.30 1.26
N ARG A 167 14.49 -0.17 2.38
CA ARG A 167 15.08 -1.50 2.49
C ARG A 167 14.85 -2.16 3.84
N SER A 168 14.95 -3.49 3.85
CA SER A 168 14.94 -4.34 5.04
C SER A 168 15.85 -5.54 4.84
N ASN A 169 16.28 -6.19 5.92
CA ASN A 169 17.04 -7.44 5.87
C ASN A 169 16.81 -8.25 7.15
N LYS A 170 16.62 -9.57 7.06
CA LYS A 170 16.43 -10.47 8.22
C LYS A 170 17.60 -10.43 9.21
N LYS A 171 18.81 -10.09 8.77
CA LYS A 171 19.98 -9.92 9.64
C LYS A 171 19.89 -8.68 10.52
N ASP A 172 19.11 -7.69 10.11
CA ASP A 172 18.96 -6.41 10.78
C ASP A 172 17.81 -6.44 11.78
N ASN A 173 17.71 -7.55 12.51
CA ASN A 173 16.67 -7.82 13.51
C ASN A 173 17.03 -7.19 14.86
N PHE A 174 16.11 -6.41 15.43
CA PHE A 174 16.23 -5.85 16.76
C PHE A 174 16.20 -6.96 17.82
N ASN A 175 17.13 -6.86 18.77
CA ASN A 175 17.30 -7.79 19.87
C ASN A 175 17.92 -7.07 21.07
N GLN A 176 17.97 -7.74 22.22
CA GLN A 176 18.48 -7.12 23.45
C GLN A 176 19.93 -6.61 23.37
N ARG A 177 20.74 -7.08 22.41
CA ARG A 177 22.13 -6.65 22.26
C ARG A 177 22.27 -5.33 21.50
N ASN A 178 21.38 -5.03 20.55
CA ASN A 178 21.46 -3.81 19.73
C ASN A 178 20.43 -2.75 20.11
N CYS A 179 19.30 -3.12 20.73
CA CYS A 179 18.23 -2.23 21.15
C CYS A 179 18.15 -2.05 22.68
N GLY A 180 18.99 -2.78 23.43
CA GLY A 180 19.05 -2.72 24.89
C GLY A 180 18.08 -3.68 25.59
N TYR A 181 18.22 -3.75 26.92
CA TYR A 181 17.39 -4.63 27.75
C TYR A 181 15.92 -4.18 27.72
N HIS A 182 14.99 -5.13 27.62
CA HIS A 182 13.55 -4.88 27.40
C HIS A 182 13.22 -4.07 26.14
N CYS A 183 13.98 -4.29 25.06
CA CYS A 183 13.68 -3.68 23.76
C CYS A 183 12.20 -3.90 23.36
N PRO A 184 11.40 -2.85 23.21
CA PRO A 184 9.96 -2.97 22.93
C PRO A 184 9.67 -3.49 21.51
N ILE A 185 10.68 -3.52 20.65
CA ILE A 185 10.59 -3.92 19.24
C ILE A 185 11.48 -5.14 18.93
N GLU A 186 11.84 -5.91 19.96
CA GLU A 186 12.60 -7.16 19.78
C GLU A 186 11.88 -8.11 18.81
N GLY A 187 12.63 -8.67 17.86
CA GLY A 187 12.11 -9.55 16.80
C GLY A 187 11.59 -8.82 15.55
N GLN A 188 11.53 -7.49 15.58
CA GLN A 188 11.19 -6.70 14.40
C GLN A 188 12.45 -6.36 13.60
N LEU A 189 12.30 -6.15 12.29
CA LEU A 189 13.43 -5.79 11.42
C LEU A 189 13.59 -4.27 11.35
N GLU A 190 14.84 -3.81 11.24
CA GLU A 190 15.12 -2.43 10.86
C GLU A 190 14.60 -2.15 9.45
N ILE A 191 13.86 -1.05 9.33
CA ILE A 191 13.56 -0.40 8.05
C ILE A 191 14.48 0.81 7.94
N SER A 192 15.21 0.90 6.84
CA SER A 192 16.12 1.99 6.56
C SER A 192 16.13 2.31 5.07
N ALA A 193 16.91 3.30 4.63
CA ALA A 193 17.07 3.61 3.22
C ALA A 193 18.54 3.56 2.78
N GLN A 194 18.78 2.92 1.64
CA GLN A 194 20.12 2.67 1.09
C GLN A 194 20.28 3.19 -0.34
N SER A 195 21.49 3.44 -0.80
CA SER A 195 21.72 3.96 -2.16
C SER A 195 21.55 2.90 -3.26
N THR A 196 21.67 1.61 -2.93
CA THR A 196 21.63 0.52 -3.90
C THR A 196 20.22 -0.02 -4.11
N LYS A 197 19.84 -0.20 -5.38
CA LYS A 197 18.61 -0.90 -5.79
C LYS A 197 18.92 -2.40 -5.92
N ASN A 198 18.55 -3.21 -4.93
CA ASN A 198 18.83 -4.65 -4.89
C ASN A 198 17.66 -5.43 -4.24
N ALA A 199 17.83 -6.73 -4.01
CA ALA A 199 16.79 -7.59 -3.43
C ALA A 199 16.33 -7.18 -2.01
N ASP A 200 17.17 -6.48 -1.24
CA ASP A 200 16.82 -5.98 0.10
C ASP A 200 15.95 -4.71 0.04
N ALA A 201 15.73 -4.17 -1.16
CA ALA A 201 14.92 -2.97 -1.40
C ALA A 201 13.64 -3.25 -2.19
N LYS A 202 13.30 -4.54 -2.42
CA LYS A 202 12.17 -4.94 -3.26
C LYS A 202 10.93 -5.27 -2.42
N TRP A 203 9.79 -4.73 -2.84
CA TRP A 203 8.53 -4.78 -2.12
C TRP A 203 7.37 -5.19 -3.03
N LYS A 204 6.27 -5.66 -2.45
CA LYS A 204 5.01 -5.98 -3.14
C LYS A 204 3.83 -5.52 -2.29
N ILE A 205 2.72 -5.16 -2.94
CA ILE A 205 1.45 -4.97 -2.24
C ILE A 205 0.88 -6.35 -1.94
N TYR A 206 0.73 -6.68 -0.66
CA TYR A 206 0.28 -7.99 -0.23
C TYR A 206 -1.25 -8.06 -0.08
N SER A 207 -1.84 -7.06 0.58
CA SER A 207 -3.27 -6.96 0.79
C SER A 207 -3.67 -5.51 1.04
N GLY A 208 -4.96 -5.23 1.13
CA GLY A 208 -5.43 -3.87 1.40
C GLY A 208 -6.91 -3.66 1.15
N LEU A 209 -7.34 -2.43 1.42
CA LEU A 209 -8.61 -1.87 0.98
C LEU A 209 -8.33 -1.00 -0.24
N PHE A 210 -8.70 -1.52 -1.40
CA PHE A 210 -8.46 -0.86 -2.68
C PHE A 210 -9.71 -0.11 -3.14
N TYR A 211 -9.54 1.13 -3.58
CA TYR A 211 -10.58 1.77 -4.38
C TYR A 211 -10.74 1.01 -5.70
N GLN A 212 -11.98 0.83 -6.12
CA GLN A 212 -12.31 0.26 -7.42
C GLN A 212 -12.89 1.38 -8.26
N GLN A 213 -12.57 1.39 -9.56
CA GLN A 213 -13.38 2.17 -10.48
C GLN A 213 -14.81 1.67 -10.36
N PRO A 214 -15.82 2.58 -10.33
CA PRO A 214 -17.18 2.17 -10.62
C PRO A 214 -17.12 1.38 -11.92
N GLN A 215 -17.60 0.14 -11.91
CA GLN A 215 -17.82 -0.55 -13.18
C GLN A 215 -18.66 0.42 -14.01
N GLN A 216 -18.22 0.71 -15.24
CA GLN A 216 -19.16 1.26 -16.20
C GLN A 216 -20.32 0.27 -16.19
N ILE A 217 -21.51 0.75 -15.84
CA ILE A 217 -22.73 0.02 -16.13
C ILE A 217 -22.71 0.02 -17.65
N ASP A 218 -22.17 -1.06 -18.22
CA ASP A 218 -22.35 -1.32 -19.63
C ASP A 218 -23.86 -1.51 -19.74
N ASP A 219 -24.54 -0.48 -20.26
CA ASP A 219 -25.94 -0.57 -20.60
C ASP A 219 -26.07 -1.75 -21.57
N ASP A 220 -26.49 -2.90 -21.06
CA ASP A 220 -26.67 -4.09 -21.87
C ASP A 220 -28.01 -3.91 -22.59
N TYR A 221 -27.97 -3.85 -23.91
CA TYR A 221 -29.17 -3.75 -24.72
C TYR A 221 -29.47 -5.12 -25.31
N ASP A 222 -30.70 -5.61 -25.14
CA ASP A 222 -31.12 -6.84 -25.80
C ASP A 222 -31.20 -6.66 -27.34
N GLN A 223 -31.50 -7.75 -28.06
CA GLN A 223 -31.62 -7.70 -29.53
C GLN A 223 -32.74 -6.78 -30.03
N ASP A 224 -33.64 -6.37 -29.13
CA ASP A 224 -34.76 -5.46 -29.38
C ASP A 224 -34.47 -4.03 -28.89
N GLY A 225 -33.27 -3.76 -28.35
CA GLY A 225 -32.81 -2.44 -27.92
C GLY A 225 -33.31 -1.99 -26.54
N ARG A 226 -33.70 -2.92 -25.66
CA ARG A 226 -34.15 -2.62 -24.30
C ARG A 226 -33.00 -2.60 -23.30
N HIS A 227 -33.04 -1.65 -22.38
CA HIS A 227 -32.04 -1.54 -21.31
C HIS A 227 -32.20 -2.70 -20.32
N CYS A 228 -31.12 -3.46 -20.13
CA CYS A 228 -31.07 -4.61 -19.25
C CYS A 228 -30.12 -4.35 -18.08
N ASN A 229 -30.55 -4.73 -16.88
CA ASN A 229 -29.70 -4.71 -15.71
C ASN A 229 -28.73 -5.91 -15.68
N THR A 230 -27.82 -5.91 -14.72
CA THR A 230 -26.77 -6.94 -14.57
C THR A 230 -27.29 -8.35 -14.25
N TYR A 231 -28.59 -8.52 -14.01
CA TYR A 231 -29.27 -9.81 -13.81
C TYR A 231 -30.00 -10.30 -15.08
N GLY A 232 -29.87 -9.59 -16.20
CA GLY A 232 -30.54 -9.91 -17.46
C GLY A 232 -32.05 -9.63 -17.43
N GLN A 233 -32.51 -8.79 -16.49
CA GLN A 233 -33.87 -8.25 -16.54
C GLN A 233 -33.86 -6.98 -17.35
N CYS A 234 -34.60 -6.99 -18.45
CA CYS A 234 -34.77 -5.86 -19.35
C CYS A 234 -36.13 -5.23 -19.07
N ASP A 235 -36.13 -3.95 -18.72
CA ASP A 235 -37.35 -3.20 -18.48
C ASP A 235 -37.82 -2.59 -19.80
N ASP A 236 -39.10 -2.77 -20.12
CA ASP A 236 -39.76 -2.01 -21.18
C ASP A 236 -39.92 -0.57 -20.64
N ILE A 237 -38.93 0.29 -20.89
CA ILE A 237 -39.05 1.72 -20.57
C ILE A 237 -40.04 2.30 -21.59
N ASP A 238 -41.32 2.37 -21.21
CA ASP A 238 -42.30 3.17 -21.93
C ASP A 238 -41.83 4.64 -21.91
N ASP A 239 -41.78 5.27 -23.09
CA ASP A 239 -41.27 6.64 -23.34
C ASP A 239 -41.96 7.78 -22.53
N ASP A 240 -42.90 7.45 -21.64
CA ASP A 240 -43.65 8.41 -20.82
C ASP A 240 -43.06 8.69 -19.42
N GLU A 241 -41.96 8.03 -19.00
CA GLU A 241 -41.35 8.25 -17.65
C GLU A 241 -40.03 9.05 -17.64
N PHE A 242 -39.71 9.76 -18.73
CA PHE A 242 -38.46 10.54 -18.83
C PHE A 242 -38.48 11.93 -18.14
N GLU A 243 -39.63 12.45 -17.66
CA GLU A 243 -39.69 13.79 -17.07
C GLU A 243 -39.62 13.86 -15.53
N THR A 244 -39.57 12.74 -14.78
CA THR A 244 -39.65 12.80 -13.31
C THR A 244 -38.34 12.69 -12.54
N VAL A 245 -37.20 12.42 -13.19
CA VAL A 245 -35.93 12.14 -12.47
C VAL A 245 -35.01 13.36 -12.36
N ILE A 246 -35.18 14.42 -13.17
CA ILE A 246 -34.24 15.57 -13.17
C ILE A 246 -34.63 16.70 -12.19
N GLN A 247 -35.76 16.61 -11.48
CA GLN A 247 -36.21 17.70 -10.58
C GLN A 247 -36.08 17.46 -9.07
N LYS A 248 -35.34 16.44 -8.61
CA LYS A 248 -35.18 16.18 -7.16
C LYS A 248 -33.83 16.49 -6.52
N ASP A 249 -32.81 16.89 -7.28
CA ASP A 249 -31.50 17.25 -6.72
C ASP A 249 -30.97 18.61 -7.22
N LEU A 250 -31.77 19.67 -7.04
CA LEU A 250 -31.32 21.07 -6.97
C LEU A 250 -31.71 21.70 -5.64
#